data_AF-A0A5S9MHM0-F1
#
_entry.id   AF-A0A5S9MHM0-F1
#
_cell.length_a   1.000
_cell.length_b   1.000
_cell.length_c   1.000
_cell.angle_alpha   90.00
_cell.angle_beta   90.00
_cell.angle_gamma   90.00
#
_symmetry.space_group_name_H-M   'P 1'
#
loop_
_entity.id
_entity.type
_entity.pdbx_description
1 polymer ?
#
loop_
_entity_poly.entity_id
_entity_poly.type
_entity_poly.pdbx_seq_one_letter_code
_entity_poly.pdbx_strand_id
1 'polypeptide(L)' 'MSRITDRDALENVSLSIQEGTMTGIIGPNGAGKSTLLKACLDLIQKKDQGDIRFLNSPLNTSENRSPMYRREMI' A
#
# COMPACT_ATOMS: atom_id res chain seq x y z
N MET A 1 -2.63 -5.33 -32.40
CA MET A 1 -3.04 -4.75 -31.10
C MET A 1 -2.11 -5.27 -30.02
N SER A 2 -1.03 -4.56 -29.70
CA SER A 2 -0.19 -4.93 -28.56
C SER A 2 -0.97 -4.61 -27.28
N ARG A 3 -1.36 -5.63 -26.52
CA ARG A 3 -1.84 -5.46 -25.14
C ARG A 3 -0.81 -4.60 -24.41
N ILE A 4 -1.25 -3.46 -23.89
CA ILE A 4 -0.43 -2.62 -23.03
C ILE A 4 -0.22 -3.41 -21.74
N THR A 5 0.91 -4.13 -21.70
CA THR A 5 1.67 -4.66 -20.57
C THR A 5 0.93 -5.49 -19.51
N ASP A 6 1.18 -6.80 -19.57
CA ASP A 6 1.14 -7.77 -18.47
C ASP A 6 2.28 -7.45 -17.48
N ARG A 7 2.21 -6.28 -16.83
CA ARG A 7 3.23 -5.81 -15.89
C ARG A 7 2.60 -5.54 -14.54
N ASP A 8 3.11 -6.23 -13.53
CA ASP A 8 2.69 -6.03 -12.15
C ASP A 8 2.89 -4.58 -11.72
N ALA A 9 1.88 -4.02 -11.06
CA ALA A 9 1.95 -2.66 -10.55
C ALA A 9 2.97 -2.53 -9.40
N LEU A 10 3.19 -3.63 -8.67
CA LEU A 10 4.20 -3.81 -7.64
C LEU A 10 4.72 -5.25 -7.75
N GLU A 11 6.03 -5.44 -7.76
CA GLU A 11 6.65 -6.76 -7.86
C GLU A 11 7.75 -6.87 -6.81
N ASN A 12 7.71 -7.92 -5.98
CA ASN A 12 8.73 -8.25 -4.98
C ASN A 12 9.17 -7.09 -4.07
N VAL A 13 8.21 -6.26 -3.64
CA VAL A 13 8.48 -5.12 -2.76
C VAL A 13 8.53 -5.58 -1.31
N SER A 14 9.64 -5.28 -0.62
CA SER A 14 9.80 -5.48 0.83
C SER A 14 10.31 -4.18 1.45
N LEU A 15 9.55 -3.63 2.40
CA LEU A 15 9.95 -2.43 3.14
C LEU A 15 9.46 -2.48 4.59
N SER A 16 10.10 -1.70 5.45
CA SER A 16 9.67 -1.46 6.83
C SER A 16 9.86 0.02 7.14
N ILE A 17 8.81 0.66 7.64
CA ILE A 17 8.80 2.07 8.00
C ILE A 17 8.84 2.16 9.52
N GLN A 18 9.84 2.86 10.05
CA GLN A 18 9.98 3.05 11.48
C GLN A 18 9.04 4.14 11.99
N GLU A 19 8.46 3.93 13.17
CA GLU A 19 7.66 4.94 13.86
C GLU A 19 8.48 6.22 14.10
N GLY A 20 7.83 7.38 13.98
CA GLY A 20 8.47 8.68 14.16
C GLY A 20 9.36 9.13 12.99
N THR A 21 9.39 8.38 11.88
CA THR A 21 10.17 8.76 10.68
C THR A 21 9.29 9.38 9.59
N MET A 22 9.85 10.37 8.89
CA MET A 22 9.27 10.86 7.63
C MET A 22 9.90 10.12 6.46
N THR A 23 9.15 9.22 5.83
CA THR A 23 9.62 8.42 4.69
C THR A 23 9.03 8.93 3.38
N GLY A 24 9.88 9.23 2.39
CA GLY A 24 9.46 9.65 1.05
C GLY A 24 9.60 8.53 0.02
N ILE A 25 8.64 8.40 -0.90
CA ILE A 25 8.69 7.47 -2.04
C ILE A 25 8.93 8.27 -3.32
N ILE A 26 10.06 8.01 -3.99
CA ILE A 26 10.47 8.70 -5.22
C ILE A 26 10.62 7.73 -6.38
N GLY A 27 10.52 8.24 -7.61
CA GLY A 27 10.65 7.43 -8.83
C GLY A 27 9.82 7.98 -10.01
N PRO A 28 10.04 7.48 -11.24
CA PRO A 28 9.38 7.99 -12.44
C PRO A 28 7.87 7.75 -12.44
N ASN A 29 7.15 8.44 -13.32
CA ASN A 29 5.72 8.21 -13.52
C ASN A 29 5.47 6.76 -13.98
N GLY A 30 4.44 6.13 -13.41
CA GLY A 30 4.13 4.72 -13.67
C GLY A 30 4.93 3.70 -12.85
N ALA A 31 5.89 4.11 -12.01
CA ALA A 31 6.70 3.20 -11.19
C ALA A 31 5.96 2.52 -10.01
N GLY A 32 4.63 2.62 -9.92
CA GLY A 32 3.86 1.98 -8.84
C GLY A 32 3.77 2.74 -7.51
N LYS A 33 4.37 3.94 -7.38
CA LYS A 33 4.38 4.73 -6.12
C LYS A 33 3.01 4.93 -5.48
N SER A 34 2.02 5.40 -6.26
CA SER A 34 0.66 5.60 -5.76
C SER A 34 -0.05 4.30 -5.43
N THR A 35 0.29 3.21 -6.13
CA THR A 35 -0.22 1.86 -5.83
C THR A 35 0.36 1.37 -4.50
N LEU A 36 1.66 1.55 -4.26
CA LEU A 36 2.32 1.22 -3.00
C LEU A 36 1.70 1.97 -1.83
N LEU A 37 1.51 3.29 -1.96
CA LEU A 37 0.86 4.10 -0.92
C LEU A 37 -0.57 3.63 -0.64
N LYS A 38 -1.37 3.38 -1.69
CA LYS A 38 -2.73 2.84 -1.51
C LYS A 38 -2.71 1.48 -0.82
N ALA A 39 -1.75 0.62 -1.13
CA ALA A 39 -1.61 -0.67 -0.48
C ALA A 39 -1.30 -0.52 1.02
N CYS A 40 -0.35 0.33 1.39
CA CYS A 40 -0.02 0.63 2.79
C CYS A 40 -1.19 1.22 3.58
N LEU A 41 -2.09 1.95 2.91
CA LEU A 41 -3.27 2.59 3.48
C LEU A 41 -4.54 1.70 3.47
N ASP A 42 -4.42 0.45 3.02
CA ASP A 42 -5.52 -0.50 2.79
C ASP A 42 -6.62 0.04 1.84
N LEU A 43 -6.21 0.84 0.84
CA LEU A 43 -7.07 1.46 -0.18
C LEU A 43 -7.10 0.70 -1.50
N ILE A 44 -6.55 -0.52 -1.55
CA ILE A 44 -6.64 -1.43 -2.71
C ILE A 44 -7.65 -2.54 -2.42
N GLN A 45 -8.44 -2.92 -3.43
CA GLN A 45 -9.52 -3.90 -3.25
C GLN A 45 -9.00 -5.34 -3.04
N LYS A 46 -7.86 -5.66 -3.65
CA LYS A 46 -7.27 -6.99 -3.60
C LYS A 46 -5.75 -6.87 -3.74
N LYS A 47 -5.04 -7.66 -2.95
CA LYS A 47 -3.61 -7.97 -3.13
C LYS A 47 -3.55 -9.32 -3.85
N ASP A 48 -2.68 -9.44 -4.84
CA ASP A 48 -2.48 -10.72 -5.52
C ASP A 48 -1.64 -11.66 -4.65
N GLN A 49 -0.57 -11.13 -4.03
CA GLN A 49 0.32 -11.86 -3.12
C GLN A 49 0.89 -10.93 -2.04
N GLY A 50 1.44 -11.54 -0.98
CA GLY A 50 2.14 -10.85 0.11
C GLY A 50 1.22 -10.26 1.19
N ASP A 51 1.85 -9.69 2.22
CA ASP A 51 1.20 -9.20 3.42
C ASP A 51 1.60 -7.75 3.72
N ILE A 52 0.70 -7.00 4.35
CA ILE A 52 0.99 -5.66 4.86
C ILE A 52 0.59 -5.65 6.34
N ARG A 53 1.48 -5.14 7.19
CA ARG A 53 1.26 -5.00 8.63
C ARG A 53 1.37 -3.55 9.04
N PHE A 54 0.44 -3.08 9.86
CA PHE A 54 0.48 -1.78 10.49
C PHE A 54 0.63 -1.98 12.00
N LEU A 55 1.65 -1.37 12.61
CA LEU A 55 1.99 -1.58 14.03
C LEU A 55 2.04 -3.08 14.40
N ASN A 56 2.69 -3.88 13.55
CA ASN A 56 2.78 -5.34 13.65
C ASN A 56 1.45 -6.14 13.55
N SER A 57 0.33 -5.47 13.29
CA SER A 57 -0.96 -6.12 13.06
C SER A 57 -1.24 -6.27 11.55
N PRO A 58 -1.69 -7.43 11.06
CA PRO A 58 -2.09 -7.59 9.66
C PRO A 58 -3.17 -6.59 9.24
N LEU A 59 -3.01 -5.96 8.07
CA LEU A 59 -4.08 -5.18 7.43
C LEU A 59 -5.02 -6.13 6.68
N ASN A 60 -6.13 -6.49 7.33
CA ASN A 60 -7.16 -7.36 6.78
C ASN A 60 -8.13 -6.56 5.89
N THR A 61 -8.00 -6.75 4.58
CA THR A 61 -8.66 -5.99 3.50
C THR A 61 -10.19 -6.11 3.47
N SER A 62 -10.82 -6.97 4.29
CA SER A 62 -12.27 -7.25 4.21
C SER A 62 -13.11 -6.94 5.45
N GLU A 63 -12.54 -6.56 6.60
CA GLU A 63 -13.32 -6.57 7.86
C GLU A 63 -13.23 -5.30 8.71
N ASN A 64 -12.37 -4.34 8.37
CA ASN A 64 -12.16 -3.16 9.21
C ASN A 64 -12.15 -1.85 8.42
N ARG A 65 -13.20 -1.62 7.61
CA ARG A 65 -13.47 -0.27 7.09
C ARG A 65 -14.00 0.61 8.24
N SER A 66 -13.06 1.15 9.03
CA SER A 66 -13.15 2.23 10.05
C SER A 66 -13.22 1.77 11.51
N PRO A 67 -12.21 2.16 12.32
CA PRO A 67 -12.28 3.49 12.97
C PRO A 67 -11.01 4.36 12.88
N MET A 68 -9.87 3.89 12.37
CA MET A 68 -8.62 4.69 12.41
C MET A 68 -8.68 5.99 11.60
N TYR A 69 -9.37 6.02 10.45
CA TYR A 69 -9.58 7.26 9.68
C TYR A 69 -10.51 8.27 10.35
N ARG A 70 -11.14 7.94 11.49
CA ARG A 70 -12.19 8.77 12.11
C ARG A 70 -11.76 9.46 13.40
N ARG A 71 -10.58 9.18 13.98
CA ARG A 71 -10.26 9.61 15.34
C ARG A 71 -9.13 10.64 15.53
N GLU A 72 -8.35 10.99 14.51
CA GLU A 72 -7.22 11.92 14.67
C GLU A 72 -7.18 13.08 13.66
N MET A 73 -8.30 13.38 12.99
CA MET A 73 -8.43 14.57 12.11
C MET A 73 -9.13 15.76 12.81
N ILE A 74 -8.90 15.95 14.12
CA ILE A 74 -9.26 17.19 14.84
C ILE A 74 -8.06 17.62 15.68
#